data_AF-A0A4Q4SXT8-F1
#
_entry.id   AF-A0A4Q4SXT8-F1
#
_cell.length_a   1.000
_cell.length_b   1.000
_cell.length_c   1.000
_cell.angle_alpha   90.00
_cell.angle_beta   90.00
_cell.angle_gamma   90.00
#
_symmetry.space_group_name_H-M   'P 1'
#
loop_
_entity.id
_entity.type
_entity.pdbx_description
1 polymer ?
#
loop_
_entity_poly.entity_id
_entity_poly.type
_entity_poly.pdbx_seq_one_letter_code
_entity_poly.pdbx_strand_id
1 'polypeptide(L)'
;MAEQQPTGDDFDSGFEFYHYDPSLPAALIFVVIFAVSSAIHGYQLVKHRTWYFIPFFLGGICEALGYGGRIISSTETPLWTMGPYVLQTILILIAAAMFAASIYMVLGRLVRLLEAEHLAFIPVRWTSKIFVTADVISILMQGAGGAMLAIAETPDAFKTGENIIIGGLFVQLAGFGVFIAVAGVFYARITKNPTRAADTVDVPWRSFLWVMFGSTALILFRSLFRLIEYLQGNDGYLMSREVFLYIFDAILMMIVMVLYNFYHPSRIIASSKGTKKDAFQSVYSSEVELQTV
;
A
#
# COMPACT_ATOMS: atom_id res chain seq x y z
N MET A 1 3.94 26.52 56.60
CA MET A 1 5.09 25.89 55.93
C MET A 1 4.70 24.46 55.67
N ALA A 2 4.32 24.15 54.43
CA ALA A 2 4.08 22.79 53.98
C ALA A 2 5.24 22.46 53.03
N GLU A 3 6.01 21.44 53.39
CA GLU A 3 7.14 20.91 52.64
C GLU A 3 6.76 20.58 51.19
N GLN A 4 7.56 21.09 50.25
CA GLN A 4 7.60 20.60 48.88
C GLN A 4 8.17 19.18 48.90
N GLN A 5 7.37 18.20 48.44
CA GLN A 5 7.88 16.90 48.06
C GLN A 5 8.79 17.06 46.83
N PRO A 6 9.93 16.37 46.78
CA PRO A 6 10.83 16.44 45.63
C PRO A 6 10.14 15.79 44.44
N THR A 7 9.94 16.56 43.37
CA THR A 7 9.56 16.05 42.05
C THR A 7 10.61 15.03 41.64
N GLY A 8 10.19 13.77 41.50
CA GLY A 8 11.04 12.73 40.91
C GLY A 8 11.53 13.22 39.56
N ASP A 9 12.77 12.85 39.22
CA ASP A 9 13.39 13.15 37.94
C ASP A 9 12.39 12.81 36.82
N ASP A 10 11.79 13.84 36.21
CA ASP A 10 10.94 13.67 35.03
C ASP A 10 11.83 13.02 33.97
N PHE A 11 11.54 11.76 33.66
CA PHE A 11 12.11 11.11 32.50
C PHE A 11 11.57 11.87 31.28
N ASP A 12 12.36 12.80 30.78
CA ASP A 12 12.17 13.32 29.44
C ASP A 12 12.43 12.15 28.49
N SER A 13 11.34 11.59 27.95
CA SER A 13 11.41 10.43 27.07
C SER A 13 12.19 10.71 25.79
N GLY A 14 12.58 11.97 25.55
CA GLY A 14 13.23 12.42 24.32
C GLY A 14 12.36 12.17 23.10
N PHE A 15 11.06 11.96 23.30
CA PHE A 15 10.10 11.65 22.25
C PHE A 15 9.28 12.88 21.94
N GLU A 16 9.61 13.53 20.84
CA GLU A 16 8.79 14.59 20.28
C GLU A 16 7.88 14.04 19.19
N PHE A 17 6.58 14.37 19.24
CA PHE A 17 5.63 14.01 18.17
C PHE A 17 6.07 14.58 16.83
N TYR A 18 6.62 15.79 16.86
CA TYR A 18 7.17 16.47 15.70
C TYR A 18 8.37 17.32 16.13
N HIS A 19 9.52 17.10 15.49
CA HIS A 19 10.71 17.97 15.63
C HIS A 19 10.63 19.23 14.74
N TYR A 20 9.47 19.48 14.15
CA TYR A 20 9.18 20.58 13.23
C TYR A 20 7.70 20.95 13.33
N ASP A 21 7.35 22.18 12.98
CA ASP A 21 5.95 22.60 12.90
C ASP A 21 5.29 22.05 11.63
N PRO A 22 4.25 21.20 11.72
CA PRO A 22 3.62 20.63 10.54
C PRO A 22 3.01 21.71 9.64
N SER A 23 3.30 21.65 8.34
CA SER A 23 2.80 22.63 7.36
C SER A 23 1.33 22.37 7.00
N LEU A 24 0.45 23.26 7.45
CA LEU A 24 -0.97 23.25 7.10
C LEU A 24 -1.21 23.30 5.57
N PRO A 25 -0.57 24.20 4.78
CA PRO A 25 -0.77 24.23 3.33
C PRO A 25 -0.38 22.93 2.65
N ALA A 26 0.75 22.33 3.05
CA ALA A 26 1.21 21.08 2.45
C ALA A 26 0.25 19.92 2.75
N ALA A 27 -0.17 19.79 4.02
CA ALA A 27 -1.11 18.75 4.41
C ALA A 27 -2.44 18.87 3.65
N LEU A 28 -2.97 20.09 3.51
CA LEU A 28 -4.21 20.35 2.79
C LEU A 28 -4.13 19.97 1.30
N ILE A 29 -3.01 20.28 0.63
CA ILE A 29 -2.78 19.87 -0.77
C ILE A 29 -2.85 18.34 -0.91
N PHE A 30 -2.17 17.60 -0.04
CA PHE A 30 -2.17 16.13 -0.11
C PHE A 30 -3.54 15.53 0.24
N VAL A 31 -4.25 16.05 1.24
CA VAL A 31 -5.63 15.62 1.53
C VAL A 31 -6.52 15.78 0.31
N VAL A 32 -6.49 16.95 -0.36
CA VAL A 32 -7.30 17.20 -1.56
C VAL A 32 -6.93 16.21 -2.68
N ILE A 33 -5.64 16.01 -2.94
CA ILE A 33 -5.18 15.10 -3.98
C ILE A 33 -5.64 13.66 -3.70
N PHE A 34 -5.43 13.16 -2.48
CA PHE A 34 -5.83 11.81 -2.10
C PHE A 34 -7.35 11.64 -2.09
N ALA A 35 -8.10 12.63 -1.64
CA ALA A 35 -9.57 12.61 -1.66
C ALA A 35 -10.12 12.59 -3.10
N VAL A 36 -9.62 13.46 -3.98
CA VAL A 36 -10.03 13.49 -5.40
C VAL A 36 -9.68 12.19 -6.10
N SER A 37 -8.44 11.70 -5.91
CA SER A 37 -8.00 10.44 -6.49
C SER A 37 -8.85 9.26 -5.99
N SER A 38 -9.15 9.21 -4.69
CA SER A 38 -10.04 8.20 -4.10
C SER A 38 -11.46 8.27 -4.66
N ALA A 39 -12.01 9.47 -4.86
CA ALA A 39 -13.33 9.64 -5.47
C ALA A 39 -13.36 9.10 -6.91
N ILE A 40 -12.30 9.35 -7.70
CA ILE A 40 -12.16 8.79 -9.05
C ILE A 40 -12.10 7.26 -9.00
N HIS A 41 -11.29 6.67 -8.11
CA HIS A 41 -11.25 5.22 -7.88
C HIS A 41 -12.61 4.66 -7.45
N GLY A 42 -13.33 5.33 -6.56
CA GLY A 42 -14.67 4.94 -6.12
C GLY A 42 -15.68 4.92 -7.27
N TYR A 43 -15.66 5.95 -8.13
CA TYR A 43 -16.47 5.98 -9.34
C TYR A 43 -16.12 4.82 -10.29
N GLN A 44 -14.83 4.57 -10.54
CA GLN A 44 -14.38 3.46 -11.39
C GLN A 44 -14.77 2.10 -10.82
N LEU A 45 -14.69 1.94 -9.49
CA LEU A 45 -15.06 0.74 -8.76
C LEU A 45 -16.53 0.37 -8.97
N VAL A 46 -17.43 1.35 -8.80
CA VAL A 46 -18.87 1.17 -8.97
C VAL A 46 -19.23 0.97 -10.45
N LYS A 47 -18.70 1.83 -11.35
CA LYS A 47 -18.99 1.77 -12.79
C LYS A 47 -18.58 0.45 -13.41
N HIS A 48 -17.39 -0.06 -13.07
CA HIS A 48 -16.84 -1.28 -13.67
C HIS A 48 -17.05 -2.54 -12.83
N ARG A 49 -17.68 -2.42 -11.64
CA ARG A 49 -17.91 -3.51 -10.69
C ARG A 49 -16.64 -4.29 -10.34
N THR A 50 -15.53 -3.57 -10.14
CA THR A 50 -14.21 -4.13 -9.82
C THR A 50 -14.00 -4.35 -8.32
N TRP A 51 -14.96 -4.96 -7.63
CA TRP A 51 -15.01 -5.06 -6.16
C TRP A 51 -13.74 -5.61 -5.49
N TYR A 52 -12.91 -6.37 -6.19
CA TYR A 52 -11.63 -6.83 -5.64
C TYR A 52 -10.62 -5.69 -5.40
N PHE A 53 -10.85 -4.52 -6.00
CA PHE A 53 -10.01 -3.33 -5.88
C PHE A 53 -10.52 -2.37 -4.76
N ILE A 54 -11.51 -2.81 -3.97
CA ILE A 54 -11.96 -2.10 -2.75
C ILE A 54 -10.78 -1.73 -1.84
N PRO A 55 -9.80 -2.62 -1.58
CA PRO A 55 -8.71 -2.25 -0.67
C PRO A 55 -7.93 -1.03 -1.19
N PHE A 56 -7.67 -0.94 -2.50
CA PHE A 56 -7.00 0.22 -3.08
C PHE A 56 -7.77 1.52 -2.83
N PHE A 57 -9.09 1.49 -3.00
CA PHE A 57 -9.96 2.63 -2.73
C PHE A 57 -9.93 3.03 -1.25
N LEU A 58 -10.03 2.05 -0.34
CA LEU A 58 -9.93 2.29 1.10
C LEU A 58 -8.55 2.82 1.50
N GLY A 59 -7.47 2.34 0.88
CA GLY A 59 -6.12 2.85 1.09
C GLY A 59 -6.00 4.34 0.73
N GLY A 60 -6.65 4.77 -0.35
CA GLY A 60 -6.71 6.19 -0.72
C GLY A 60 -7.47 7.04 0.31
N ILE A 61 -8.56 6.52 0.87
CA ILE A 61 -9.29 7.18 1.97
C ILE A 61 -8.39 7.26 3.21
N CYS A 62 -7.67 6.19 3.54
CA CYS A 62 -6.73 6.17 4.65
C CYS A 62 -5.62 7.22 4.48
N GLU A 63 -5.06 7.41 3.28
CA GLU A 63 -4.11 8.51 3.03
C GLU A 63 -4.77 9.88 3.31
N ALA A 64 -5.94 10.13 2.73
CA ALA A 64 -6.65 11.41 2.91
C ALA A 64 -6.95 11.70 4.38
N LEU A 65 -7.41 10.70 5.14
CA LEU A 65 -7.69 10.84 6.57
C LEU A 65 -6.41 10.94 7.40
N GLY A 66 -5.34 10.24 7.03
CA GLY A 66 -4.04 10.32 7.69
C GLY A 66 -3.44 11.72 7.59
N TYR A 67 -3.42 12.31 6.39
CA TYR A 67 -3.05 13.73 6.22
C TYR A 67 -4.08 14.69 6.83
N GLY A 68 -5.33 14.27 6.99
CA GLY A 68 -6.34 14.99 7.79
C GLY A 68 -5.95 15.08 9.27
N GLY A 69 -5.42 13.99 9.86
CA GLY A 69 -4.80 14.02 11.18
C GLY A 69 -3.66 15.04 11.27
N ARG A 70 -2.83 15.10 10.23
CA ARG A 70 -1.74 16.08 10.12
C ARG A 70 -2.21 17.53 10.07
N ILE A 71 -3.35 17.80 9.44
CA ILE A 71 -3.99 19.14 9.47
C ILE A 71 -4.33 19.50 10.92
N ILE A 72 -4.91 18.57 11.69
CA ILE A 72 -5.22 18.83 13.11
C ILE A 72 -3.92 19.10 13.88
N SER A 73 -2.88 18.26 13.71
CA SER A 73 -1.58 18.49 14.34
C SER A 73 -0.99 19.87 13.99
N SER A 74 -1.15 20.35 12.75
CA SER A 74 -0.67 21.69 12.36
C SER A 74 -1.38 22.84 13.08
N THR A 75 -2.62 22.61 13.53
CA THR A 75 -3.39 23.60 14.31
C THR A 75 -3.14 23.53 15.81
N GLU A 76 -2.58 22.41 16.30
CA GLU A 76 -2.23 22.20 17.70
C GLU A 76 -0.80 22.67 18.04
N THR A 77 -0.01 23.05 17.03
CA THR A 77 1.36 23.54 17.20
C THR A 77 1.46 24.68 18.23
N PRO A 78 2.39 24.61 19.20
CA PRO A 78 3.41 23.59 19.45
C PRO A 78 3.01 22.50 20.46
N LEU A 79 1.77 22.51 20.97
CA LEU A 79 1.27 21.59 21.99
C LEU A 79 0.40 20.50 21.36
N TRP A 80 1.06 19.55 20.70
CA TRP A 80 0.37 18.46 19.99
C TRP A 80 -0.27 17.46 20.93
N THR A 81 -1.43 16.95 20.54
CA THR A 81 -2.07 15.82 21.21
C THR A 81 -1.71 14.50 20.52
N MET A 82 -1.75 13.42 21.30
CA MET A 82 -1.44 12.07 20.84
C MET A 82 -2.36 11.58 19.71
N GLY A 83 -3.64 11.98 19.75
CA GLY A 83 -4.68 11.46 18.86
C GLY A 83 -4.39 11.71 17.37
N PRO A 84 -4.21 12.97 16.93
CA PRO A 84 -3.87 13.33 15.56
C PRO A 84 -2.60 12.67 15.03
N TYR A 85 -1.55 12.58 15.86
CA TYR A 85 -0.30 11.91 15.51
C TYR A 85 -0.50 10.41 15.26
N VAL A 86 -1.18 9.72 16.19
CA VAL A 86 -1.48 8.28 16.07
C VAL A 86 -2.39 8.01 14.87
N LEU A 87 -3.40 8.86 14.65
CA LEU A 87 -4.30 8.79 13.50
C LEU A 87 -3.51 8.89 12.18
N GLN A 88 -2.64 9.89 12.07
CA GLN A 88 -1.78 10.08 10.90
C GLN A 88 -0.94 8.83 10.66
N THR A 89 -0.18 8.39 11.67
CA THR A 89 0.77 7.28 11.55
C THR A 89 0.08 5.97 11.17
N ILE A 90 -0.98 5.58 11.87
CA ILE A 90 -1.65 4.29 11.62
C ILE A 90 -2.34 4.28 10.25
N LEU A 91 -3.06 5.33 9.88
CA LEU A 91 -3.79 5.34 8.62
C LEU A 91 -2.87 5.34 7.40
N ILE A 92 -1.77 6.09 7.47
CA ILE A 92 -0.75 6.14 6.42
C ILE A 92 -0.02 4.78 6.27
N LEU A 93 0.17 4.03 7.36
CA LEU A 93 0.72 2.68 7.32
C LEU A 93 -0.27 1.67 6.72
N ILE A 94 -1.54 1.72 7.14
CA ILE A 94 -2.60 0.86 6.61
C ILE A 94 -2.78 1.10 5.11
N ALA A 95 -2.75 2.36 4.66
CA ALA A 95 -2.92 2.73 3.26
C ALA A 95 -1.94 1.99 2.33
N ALA A 96 -0.65 2.02 2.67
CA ALA A 96 0.41 1.39 1.89
C ALA A 96 0.18 -0.13 1.72
N ALA A 97 -0.24 -0.81 2.78
CA ALA A 97 -0.56 -2.23 2.73
C ALA A 97 -1.84 -2.53 1.92
N MET A 98 -2.84 -1.65 1.96
CA MET A 98 -4.03 -1.81 1.13
C MET A 98 -3.74 -1.63 -0.36
N PHE A 99 -2.82 -0.73 -0.71
CA PHE A 99 -2.30 -0.63 -2.08
C PHE A 99 -1.55 -1.91 -2.48
N ALA A 100 -0.65 -2.40 -1.64
CA ALA A 100 0.09 -3.65 -1.86
C ALA A 100 -0.83 -4.85 -2.08
N ALA A 101 -1.80 -5.06 -1.17
CA ALA A 101 -2.80 -6.12 -1.27
C ALA A 101 -3.52 -6.11 -2.64
N SER A 102 -3.88 -4.92 -3.11
CA SER A 102 -4.56 -4.73 -4.40
C SER A 102 -3.67 -5.09 -5.59
N ILE A 103 -2.39 -4.72 -5.54
CA ILE A 103 -1.37 -5.09 -6.53
C ILE A 103 -1.22 -6.61 -6.59
N TYR A 104 -1.17 -7.30 -5.44
CA TYR A 104 -1.09 -8.77 -5.39
C TYR A 104 -2.33 -9.43 -6.01
N MET A 105 -3.51 -8.85 -5.83
CA MET A 105 -4.74 -9.32 -6.45
C MET A 105 -4.76 -9.08 -7.96
N VAL A 106 -4.23 -7.95 -8.43
CA VAL A 106 -4.08 -7.65 -9.86
C VAL A 106 -3.19 -8.69 -10.53
N LEU A 107 -2.03 -9.04 -9.95
CA LEU A 107 -1.16 -10.09 -10.48
C LEU A 107 -1.93 -11.41 -10.63
N GLY A 108 -2.59 -11.86 -9.57
CA GLY A 108 -3.32 -13.12 -9.61
C GLY A 108 -4.46 -13.15 -10.62
N ARG A 109 -5.06 -12.00 -10.95
CA ARG A 109 -6.07 -11.91 -12.02
C ARG A 109 -5.43 -11.91 -13.39
N LEU A 110 -4.29 -11.25 -13.55
CA LEU A 110 -3.57 -11.19 -14.81
C LEU A 110 -3.04 -12.58 -15.21
N VAL A 111 -2.46 -13.33 -14.26
CA VAL A 111 -2.02 -14.72 -14.50
C VAL A 111 -3.17 -15.60 -14.99
N ARG A 112 -4.37 -15.43 -14.42
CA ARG A 112 -5.58 -16.16 -14.83
C ARG A 112 -6.11 -15.72 -16.19
N LEU A 113 -6.09 -14.41 -16.47
CA LEU A 113 -6.50 -13.88 -17.77
C LEU A 113 -5.62 -14.43 -18.89
N LEU A 114 -4.33 -14.60 -18.62
CA LEU A 114 -3.35 -15.12 -19.59
C LEU A 114 -3.31 -16.66 -19.62
N GLU A 115 -4.17 -17.37 -18.88
CA GLU A 115 -4.15 -18.84 -18.77
C GLU A 115 -2.76 -19.40 -18.40
N ALA A 116 -1.99 -18.61 -17.65
CA ALA A 116 -0.56 -18.82 -17.40
C ALA A 116 -0.28 -19.34 -15.98
N GLU A 117 -1.26 -19.98 -15.33
CA GLU A 117 -1.12 -20.49 -13.96
C GLU A 117 0.04 -21.49 -13.83
N HIS A 118 0.28 -22.30 -14.86
CA HIS A 118 1.40 -23.26 -14.91
C HIS A 118 2.78 -22.58 -14.98
N LEU A 119 2.85 -21.31 -15.37
CA LEU A 119 4.09 -20.53 -15.39
C LEU A 119 4.34 -19.82 -14.06
N ALA A 120 3.33 -19.67 -13.21
CA ALA A 120 3.47 -19.02 -11.91
C ALA A 120 4.35 -19.85 -10.97
N PHE A 121 5.29 -19.19 -10.28
CA PHE A 121 6.13 -19.86 -9.28
C PHE A 121 5.34 -20.26 -8.03
N ILE A 122 4.44 -19.38 -7.58
CA ILE A 122 3.49 -19.63 -6.50
C ILE A 122 2.10 -19.78 -7.12
N PRO A 123 1.31 -20.79 -6.72
CA PRO A 123 -0.07 -20.90 -7.18
C PRO A 123 -0.85 -19.62 -6.86
N VAL A 124 -1.53 -19.07 -7.87
CA VAL A 124 -2.25 -17.79 -7.82
C VAL A 124 -3.18 -17.67 -6.61
N ARG A 125 -3.83 -18.77 -6.22
CA ARG A 125 -4.73 -18.86 -5.04
C ARG A 125 -4.06 -18.54 -3.71
N TRP A 126 -2.75 -18.74 -3.61
CA TRP A 126 -1.94 -18.54 -2.41
C TRP A 126 -1.15 -17.24 -2.44
N THR A 127 -0.75 -16.76 -3.63
CA THR A 127 0.02 -15.52 -3.81
C THR A 127 -0.56 -14.37 -2.99
N SER A 128 -1.81 -13.97 -3.26
CA SER A 128 -2.40 -12.85 -2.52
C SER A 128 -2.59 -13.14 -1.03
N LYS A 129 -2.87 -14.39 -0.63
CA LYS A 129 -3.06 -14.74 0.78
C LYS A 129 -1.77 -14.61 1.59
N ILE A 130 -0.67 -15.15 1.06
CA ILE A 130 0.63 -15.14 1.72
C ILE A 130 1.11 -13.70 1.91
N PHE A 131 1.14 -12.90 0.85
CA PHE A 131 1.66 -11.54 0.93
C PHE A 131 0.76 -10.59 1.73
N VAL A 132 -0.57 -10.71 1.62
CA VAL A 132 -1.48 -9.92 2.48
C VAL A 132 -1.32 -10.30 3.95
N THR A 133 -1.11 -11.58 4.26
CA THR A 133 -0.91 -12.01 5.65
C THR A 133 0.40 -11.44 6.20
N ALA A 134 1.47 -11.44 5.41
CA ALA A 134 2.74 -10.81 5.77
C ALA A 134 2.58 -9.31 6.03
N ASP A 135 1.84 -8.60 5.16
CA ASP A 135 1.56 -7.17 5.35
C ASP A 135 0.73 -6.92 6.61
N VAL A 136 -0.30 -7.73 6.90
CA VAL A 136 -1.10 -7.61 8.12
C VAL A 136 -0.25 -7.79 9.37
N ILE A 137 0.62 -8.81 9.40
CA ILE A 137 1.54 -9.03 10.52
C ILE A 137 2.46 -7.82 10.70
N SER A 138 3.04 -7.33 9.60
CA SER A 138 3.86 -6.11 9.60
C SER A 138 3.14 -4.90 10.18
N ILE A 139 1.91 -4.61 9.73
CA ILE A 139 1.12 -3.45 10.18
C ILE A 139 0.81 -3.58 11.67
N LEU A 140 0.46 -4.78 12.14
CA LEU A 140 0.17 -5.01 13.55
C LEU A 140 1.41 -4.78 14.41
N MET A 141 2.59 -5.20 13.94
CA MET A 141 3.86 -4.87 14.61
C MET A 141 4.09 -3.35 14.63
N GLN A 142 4.03 -2.66 13.48
CA GLN A 142 4.26 -1.22 13.41
C GLN A 142 3.24 -0.40 14.23
N GLY A 143 1.97 -0.79 14.21
CA GLY A 143 0.92 -0.18 15.01
C GLY A 143 1.12 -0.41 16.50
N ALA A 144 1.47 -1.63 16.92
CA ALA A 144 1.75 -1.95 18.31
C ALA A 144 3.00 -1.22 18.81
N GLY A 145 4.08 -1.21 18.03
CA GLY A 145 5.30 -0.50 18.37
C GLY A 145 5.09 1.02 18.42
N GLY A 146 4.35 1.59 17.47
CA GLY A 146 3.99 3.02 17.46
C GLY A 146 3.12 3.42 18.65
N ALA A 147 2.17 2.58 19.05
CA ALA A 147 1.39 2.79 20.26
C ALA A 147 2.26 2.73 21.52
N MET A 148 3.21 1.78 21.60
CA MET A 148 4.17 1.69 22.71
C MET A 148 5.07 2.91 22.80
N LEU A 149 5.58 3.41 21.67
CA LEU A 149 6.38 4.65 21.64
C LEU A 149 5.60 5.84 22.19
N ALA A 150 4.33 5.96 21.80
CA ALA A 150 3.48 7.07 22.19
C ALA A 150 3.24 7.15 23.72
N ILE A 151 3.18 6.00 24.40
CA ILE A 151 2.91 5.92 25.86
C ILE A 151 4.14 5.54 26.69
N ALA A 152 5.33 5.55 26.10
CA ALA A 152 6.54 5.07 26.78
C ALA A 152 6.98 6.04 27.90
N GLU A 153 6.95 5.56 29.14
CA GLU A 153 7.46 6.29 30.32
C GLU A 153 8.89 5.88 30.72
N THR A 154 9.51 4.92 30.01
CA THR A 154 10.86 4.45 30.29
C THR A 154 11.69 4.26 29.02
N PRO A 155 13.04 4.38 29.08
CA PRO A 155 13.91 4.16 27.92
C PRO A 155 13.77 2.75 27.32
N ASP A 156 13.55 1.75 28.16
CA ASP A 156 13.43 0.36 27.73
C ASP A 156 12.10 0.11 27.01
N ALA A 157 11.01 0.72 27.47
CA ALA A 157 9.72 0.69 26.77
C ALA A 157 9.81 1.38 25.40
N PHE A 158 10.50 2.52 25.34
CA PHE A 158 10.75 3.25 24.10
C PHE A 158 11.52 2.40 23.09
N LYS A 159 12.69 1.87 23.47
CA LYS A 159 13.49 0.99 22.61
C LYS A 159 12.73 -0.26 22.17
N THR A 160 11.88 -0.81 23.03
CA THR A 160 11.04 -1.96 22.69
C THR A 160 10.04 -1.60 21.60
N GLY A 161 9.36 -0.46 21.72
CA GLY A 161 8.44 0.06 20.70
C GLY A 161 9.14 0.25 19.35
N GLU A 162 10.30 0.92 19.35
CA GLU A 162 11.12 1.16 18.15
C GLU A 162 11.53 -0.14 17.46
N ASN A 163 12.06 -1.11 18.23
CA ASN A 163 12.47 -2.42 17.71
C ASN A 163 11.30 -3.20 17.09
N ILE A 164 10.10 -3.10 17.66
CA ILE A 164 8.90 -3.75 17.12
C ILE A 164 8.52 -3.12 15.77
N ILE A 165 8.58 -1.79 15.64
CA ILE A 165 8.33 -1.10 14.35
C ILE A 165 9.35 -1.54 13.31
N ILE A 166 10.64 -1.52 13.66
CA ILE A 166 11.74 -1.93 12.78
C ILE A 166 11.53 -3.39 12.31
N GLY A 167 11.17 -4.28 13.23
CA GLY A 167 10.84 -5.68 12.90
C GLY A 167 9.70 -5.80 11.89
N GLY A 168 8.62 -5.02 12.06
CA GLY A 168 7.49 -4.98 11.13
C GLY A 168 7.90 -4.49 9.74
N LEU A 169 8.73 -3.46 9.67
CA LEU A 169 9.28 -2.92 8.41
C LEU A 169 10.16 -3.95 7.69
N PHE A 170 10.98 -4.73 8.40
CA PHE A 170 11.75 -5.82 7.80
C PHE A 170 10.87 -6.93 7.22
N VAL A 171 9.82 -7.34 7.95
CA VAL A 171 8.84 -8.33 7.46
C VAL A 171 8.18 -7.84 6.17
N GLN A 172 7.77 -6.57 6.13
CA GLN A 172 7.18 -5.95 4.96
C GLN A 172 8.16 -5.87 3.77
N LEU A 173 9.41 -5.44 4.02
CA LEU A 173 10.44 -5.32 2.99
C LEU A 173 10.78 -6.68 2.38
N ALA A 174 10.90 -7.72 3.21
CA ALA A 174 11.10 -9.10 2.76
C ALA A 174 9.91 -9.58 1.92
N GLY A 175 8.67 -9.30 2.36
CA GLY A 175 7.45 -9.61 1.62
C GLY A 175 7.43 -8.99 0.21
N PHE A 176 7.71 -7.69 0.10
CA PHE A 176 7.80 -7.02 -1.20
C PHE A 176 8.94 -7.56 -2.07
N GLY A 177 10.11 -7.80 -1.50
CA GLY A 177 11.25 -8.35 -2.23
C GLY A 177 10.92 -9.70 -2.86
N VAL A 178 10.31 -10.61 -2.08
CA VAL A 178 9.85 -11.90 -2.58
C VAL A 178 8.73 -11.73 -3.62
N PHE A 179 7.80 -10.80 -3.43
CA PHE A 179 6.75 -10.54 -4.41
C PHE A 179 7.30 -10.06 -5.76
N ILE A 180 8.26 -9.12 -5.75
CA ILE A 180 8.93 -8.63 -6.96
C ILE A 180 9.64 -9.80 -7.67
N ALA A 181 10.34 -10.66 -6.93
CA ALA A 181 10.99 -11.83 -7.50
C ALA A 181 9.97 -12.80 -8.15
N VAL A 182 8.86 -13.11 -7.46
CA VAL A 182 7.80 -13.98 -7.99
C VAL A 182 7.16 -13.38 -9.25
N ALA A 183 6.84 -12.09 -9.22
CA ALA A 183 6.30 -11.37 -10.37
C ALA A 183 7.30 -11.30 -11.54
N GLY A 184 8.60 -11.09 -11.25
CA GLY A 184 9.68 -11.07 -12.23
C GLY A 184 9.89 -12.42 -12.90
N VAL A 185 9.87 -13.51 -12.13
CA VAL A 185 9.92 -14.88 -12.66
C VAL A 185 8.72 -15.16 -13.55
N PHE A 186 7.51 -14.76 -13.13
CA PHE A 186 6.32 -14.88 -13.98
C PHE A 186 6.49 -14.12 -15.30
N TYR A 187 6.92 -12.85 -15.24
CA TYR A 187 7.14 -12.01 -16.42
C TYR A 187 8.17 -12.62 -17.39
N ALA A 188 9.29 -13.11 -16.88
CA ALA A 188 10.31 -13.77 -17.70
C ALA A 188 9.76 -15.05 -18.37
N ARG A 189 8.99 -15.86 -17.65
CA ARG A 189 8.40 -17.10 -18.17
C ARG A 189 7.35 -16.85 -19.24
N ILE A 190 6.42 -15.92 -19.03
CA ILE A 190 5.37 -15.61 -20.03
C ILE A 190 5.93 -14.90 -21.27
N THR A 191 7.02 -14.14 -21.14
CA THR A 191 7.67 -13.50 -22.29
C THR A 191 8.44 -14.53 -23.13
N LYS A 192 9.06 -15.53 -22.48
CA LYS A 192 9.79 -16.60 -23.18
C LYS A 192 8.85 -17.64 -23.81
N ASN A 193 7.78 -18.00 -23.10
CA ASN A 193 6.80 -18.98 -23.53
C ASN A 193 5.39 -18.35 -23.46
N PRO A 194 5.01 -17.49 -24.43
CA PRO A 194 3.70 -16.87 -24.43
C PRO A 194 2.60 -17.93 -24.58
N THR A 195 1.51 -17.75 -23.84
CA THR A 195 0.29 -18.56 -23.99
C THR A 195 -0.54 -18.02 -25.15
N ARG A 196 -1.41 -18.86 -25.73
CA ARG A 196 -2.35 -18.40 -26.77
C ARG A 196 -3.20 -17.21 -26.30
N ALA A 197 -3.64 -17.22 -25.04
CA ALA A 197 -4.36 -16.11 -24.43
C ALA A 197 -3.53 -14.82 -24.35
N ALA A 198 -2.21 -14.91 -24.16
CA ALA A 198 -1.34 -13.73 -24.14
C ALA A 198 -1.22 -13.03 -25.50
N ASP A 199 -1.42 -13.78 -26.59
CA ASP A 199 -1.38 -13.27 -27.96
C ASP A 199 -2.74 -12.77 -28.46
N THR A 200 -3.84 -13.34 -27.94
CA THR A 200 -5.21 -13.03 -28.41
C THR A 200 -5.96 -12.02 -27.55
N VAL A 201 -5.51 -11.77 -26.31
CA VAL A 201 -6.21 -10.86 -25.40
C VAL A 201 -6.04 -9.40 -25.83
N ASP A 202 -7.15 -8.67 -26.00
CA ASP A 202 -7.18 -7.23 -26.31
C ASP A 202 -6.83 -6.33 -25.09
N VAL A 203 -6.10 -6.88 -24.11
CA VAL A 203 -5.67 -6.16 -22.92
C VAL A 203 -4.16 -5.95 -23.00
N PRO A 204 -3.65 -4.73 -22.80
CA PRO A 204 -2.21 -4.45 -22.79
C PRO A 204 -1.57 -4.98 -21.49
N TRP A 205 -1.54 -6.31 -21.34
CA TRP A 205 -1.12 -7.01 -20.12
C TRP A 205 0.33 -6.70 -19.73
N ARG A 206 1.21 -6.45 -20.70
CA ARG A 206 2.58 -6.00 -20.46
C ARG A 206 2.61 -4.64 -19.77
N SER A 207 1.79 -3.69 -20.21
CA SER A 207 1.68 -2.38 -19.56
C SER A 207 1.18 -2.51 -18.12
N PHE A 208 0.21 -3.39 -17.87
CA PHE A 208 -0.24 -3.68 -16.50
C PHE A 208 0.87 -4.28 -15.62
N LEU A 209 1.71 -5.17 -16.15
CA LEU A 209 2.88 -5.68 -15.41
C LEU A 209 3.90 -4.58 -15.12
N TRP A 210 4.19 -3.70 -16.08
CA TRP A 210 5.11 -2.58 -15.85
C TRP A 210 4.57 -1.58 -14.82
N VAL A 211 3.28 -1.25 -14.88
CA VAL A 211 2.62 -0.40 -13.86
C VAL A 211 2.67 -1.07 -12.49
N MET A 212 2.46 -2.38 -12.43
CA MET A 212 2.55 -3.17 -11.20
C MET A 212 3.98 -3.18 -10.63
N PHE A 213 5.00 -3.39 -11.47
CA PHE A 213 6.40 -3.32 -11.05
C PHE A 213 6.78 -1.92 -10.56
N GLY A 214 6.42 -0.87 -11.32
CA GLY A 214 6.65 0.51 -10.92
C GLY A 214 5.97 0.84 -9.59
N SER A 215 4.71 0.46 -9.42
CA SER A 215 3.96 0.72 -8.19
C SER A 215 4.54 -0.04 -6.99
N THR A 216 4.91 -1.30 -7.18
CA THR A 216 5.57 -2.10 -6.14
C THR A 216 6.91 -1.50 -5.75
N ALA A 217 7.70 -1.03 -6.72
CA ALA A 217 8.98 -0.38 -6.47
C ALA A 217 8.81 0.94 -5.68
N LEU A 218 7.79 1.74 -5.99
CA LEU A 218 7.48 2.96 -5.23
C LEU A 218 7.11 2.67 -3.78
N ILE A 219 6.29 1.64 -3.52
CA ILE A 219 5.92 1.22 -2.17
C ILE A 219 7.13 0.61 -1.43
N LEU A 220 7.98 -0.14 -2.12
CA LEU A 220 9.22 -0.67 -1.56
C LEU A 220 10.17 0.47 -1.15
N PHE A 221 10.35 1.46 -2.04
CA PHE A 221 11.20 2.62 -1.78
C PHE A 221 10.71 3.38 -0.55
N ARG A 222 9.40 3.69 -0.47
CA ARG A 222 8.76 4.23 0.74
C ARG A 222 9.09 3.41 1.99
N SER A 223 8.89 2.10 1.94
CA SER A 223 9.13 1.20 3.08
C SER A 223 10.59 1.21 3.52
N LEU A 224 11.53 1.35 2.58
CA LEU A 224 12.95 1.49 2.84
C LEU A 224 13.29 2.83 3.50
N PHE A 225 12.69 3.96 3.06
CA PHE A 225 12.87 5.23 3.74
C PHE A 225 12.33 5.21 5.15
N ARG A 226 11.14 4.62 5.36
CA ARG A 226 10.60 4.42 6.70
C ARG A 226 11.54 3.59 7.57
N LEU A 227 12.12 2.50 7.03
CA LEU A 227 13.11 1.71 7.76
C LEU A 227 14.35 2.55 8.13
N ILE A 228 14.90 3.33 7.20
CA ILE A 228 16.06 4.18 7.46
C ILE A 228 15.71 5.29 8.47
N GLU A 229 14.52 5.88 8.37
CA GLU A 229 13.98 6.88 9.30
C GLU A 229 13.95 6.33 10.73
N TYR A 230 13.36 5.14 10.94
CA TYR A 230 13.34 4.50 12.26
C TYR A 230 14.73 4.05 12.72
N LEU A 231 15.61 3.58 11.82
CA LEU A 231 16.98 3.23 12.20
C LEU A 231 17.85 4.43 12.61
N GLN A 232 17.49 5.64 12.20
CA GLN A 232 18.17 6.87 12.64
C GLN A 232 17.67 7.38 14.01
N GLY A 233 16.57 6.82 14.53
CA GLY A 233 15.96 7.24 15.79
C GLY A 233 15.21 8.58 15.70
N ASN A 234 14.63 8.99 16.83
CA ASN A 234 13.77 10.18 16.94
C ASN A 234 14.52 11.47 16.54
N ASP A 235 15.79 11.62 16.97
CA ASP A 235 16.67 12.75 16.63
C ASP A 235 17.27 12.71 15.20
N GLY A 236 16.84 11.76 14.36
CA GLY A 236 17.39 11.54 13.04
C GLY A 236 17.22 12.72 12.07
N TYR A 237 18.18 12.92 11.17
CA TYR A 237 18.13 13.96 10.14
C TYR A 237 16.90 13.82 9.20
N LEU A 238 16.42 12.59 8.98
CA LEU A 238 15.21 12.37 8.19
C LEU A 238 13.93 12.74 8.95
N MET A 239 13.83 12.38 10.24
CA MET A 239 12.65 12.71 11.06
C MET A 239 12.56 14.21 11.37
N SER A 240 13.69 14.91 11.44
CA SER A 240 13.74 16.35 11.73
C SER A 240 13.32 17.26 10.57
N ARG A 241 13.07 16.72 9.37
CA ARG A 241 12.63 17.53 8.22
C ARG A 241 11.35 17.00 7.58
N GLU A 242 10.30 17.82 7.69
CA GLU A 242 9.00 17.57 7.07
C GLU A 242 9.05 17.22 5.57
N VAL A 243 9.98 17.83 4.84
CA VAL A 243 10.12 17.65 3.39
C VAL A 243 10.30 16.17 3.02
N PHE A 244 11.00 15.39 3.83
CA PHE A 244 11.22 13.97 3.55
C PHE A 244 9.95 13.14 3.66
N LEU A 245 9.07 13.46 4.61
CA LEU A 245 7.77 12.81 4.73
C LEU A 245 6.93 13.07 3.47
N TYR A 246 6.85 14.31 3.00
CA TYR A 246 6.06 14.57 1.79
C TYR A 246 6.67 13.94 0.54
N ILE A 247 7.99 13.99 0.36
CA ILE A 247 8.65 13.44 -0.83
C ILE A 247 8.63 11.91 -0.83
N PHE A 248 9.08 11.29 0.26
CA PHE A 248 9.30 9.84 0.34
C PHE A 248 8.10 9.05 0.87
N ASP A 249 7.03 9.73 1.30
CA ASP A 249 5.79 9.08 1.74
C ASP A 249 4.62 9.51 0.83
N ALA A 250 4.29 10.80 0.81
CA ALA A 250 3.09 11.33 0.16
C ALA A 250 3.17 11.26 -1.37
N ILE A 251 4.25 11.79 -1.96
CA ILE A 251 4.40 11.86 -3.42
C ILE A 251 4.47 10.46 -4.03
N LEU A 252 5.17 9.53 -3.39
CA LEU A 252 5.26 8.15 -3.89
C LEU A 252 3.88 7.49 -3.94
N MET A 253 3.06 7.62 -2.90
CA MET A 253 1.71 7.04 -2.87
C MET A 253 0.74 7.78 -3.81
N MET A 254 0.89 9.09 -3.93
CA MET A 254 0.15 9.87 -4.94
C MET A 254 0.42 9.33 -6.35
N ILE A 255 1.69 9.10 -6.71
CA ILE A 255 2.05 8.56 -8.03
C ILE A 255 1.39 7.19 -8.23
N VAL A 256 1.43 6.30 -7.23
CA VAL A 256 0.77 4.98 -7.30
C VAL A 256 -0.73 5.13 -7.57
N MET A 257 -1.42 6.01 -6.83
CA MET A 257 -2.85 6.23 -7.03
C MET A 257 -3.19 6.81 -8.39
N VAL A 258 -2.39 7.75 -8.88
CA VAL A 258 -2.57 8.36 -10.21
C VAL A 258 -2.32 7.34 -11.32
N LEU A 259 -1.29 6.50 -11.19
CA LEU A 259 -1.02 5.42 -12.15
C LEU A 259 -2.23 4.47 -12.29
N TYR A 260 -2.83 4.06 -11.18
CA TYR A 260 -3.99 3.18 -11.21
C TYR A 260 -5.31 3.90 -11.59
N ASN A 261 -5.37 5.23 -11.56
CA ASN A 261 -6.48 5.96 -12.16
C ASN A 261 -6.47 5.83 -13.69
N PHE A 262 -5.29 5.91 -14.32
CA PHE A 262 -5.14 5.76 -15.77
C PHE A 262 -5.14 4.31 -16.22
N TYR A 263 -4.39 3.45 -15.52
CA TYR A 263 -4.29 2.01 -15.79
C TYR A 263 -5.20 1.22 -14.87
N HIS A 264 -6.48 1.56 -14.88
CA HIS A 264 -7.43 0.92 -13.97
C HIS A 264 -7.62 -0.57 -14.31
N PRO A 265 -7.56 -1.48 -13.32
CA PRO A 265 -7.63 -2.92 -13.56
C PRO A 265 -8.97 -3.45 -14.10
N SER A 266 -9.99 -2.59 -14.27
CA SER A 266 -11.28 -2.95 -14.86
C SER A 266 -11.18 -3.59 -16.24
N ARG A 267 -10.18 -3.20 -17.03
CA ARG A 267 -9.94 -3.76 -18.37
C ARG A 267 -9.66 -5.28 -18.32
N ILE A 268 -9.01 -5.75 -17.25
CA ILE A 268 -8.72 -7.17 -17.01
C ILE A 268 -10.02 -7.96 -16.82
N ILE A 269 -11.01 -7.42 -16.09
CA ILE A 269 -12.32 -8.07 -15.93
C ILE A 269 -13.12 -8.04 -17.23
N ALA A 270 -13.17 -6.87 -17.90
CA ALA A 270 -13.99 -6.68 -19.09
C ALA A 270 -13.62 -7.69 -20.19
N SER A 271 -12.32 -7.90 -20.39
CA SER A 271 -11.82 -8.88 -21.35
C SER A 271 -12.12 -10.33 -20.92
N SER A 272 -11.92 -10.69 -19.65
CA SER A 272 -12.27 -12.04 -19.16
C SER A 272 -13.74 -12.41 -19.38
N LYS A 273 -14.66 -11.42 -19.29
CA LYS A 273 -16.09 -11.63 -19.60
C LYS A 273 -16.35 -11.78 -21.10
N GLY A 274 -15.65 -11.01 -21.94
CA GLY A 274 -15.72 -11.11 -23.40
C GLY A 274 -15.28 -12.49 -23.88
N THR A 275 -14.09 -12.94 -23.50
CA THR A 275 -13.53 -14.24 -23.89
C THR A 275 -14.45 -15.41 -23.53
N LYS A 276 -15.09 -15.38 -22.35
CA LYS A 276 -16.05 -16.43 -21.94
C LYS A 276 -17.31 -16.43 -22.80
N LYS A 277 -17.79 -15.26 -23.22
CA LYS A 277 -18.98 -15.14 -24.07
C LYS A 277 -18.69 -15.64 -25.49
N ASP A 278 -17.52 -15.28 -26.03
CA ASP A 278 -17.10 -15.68 -27.37
C ASP A 278 -16.85 -17.19 -27.46
N ALA A 279 -16.20 -17.77 -26.44
CA ALA A 279 -16.01 -19.23 -26.35
C ALA A 279 -17.33 -20.00 -26.24
N PHE A 280 -18.30 -19.47 -25.49
CA PHE A 280 -19.64 -20.08 -25.41
C PHE A 280 -20.36 -20.02 -26.76
N GLN A 281 -20.28 -18.90 -27.49
CA GLN A 281 -20.87 -18.76 -28.82
C GLN A 281 -20.21 -19.68 -29.86
N SER A 282 -18.89 -19.87 -29.82
CA SER A 282 -18.20 -20.76 -30.76
C SER A 282 -18.58 -22.23 -30.56
N VAL A 283 -18.69 -22.69 -29.31
CA VAL A 283 -19.10 -24.07 -28.99
C VAL A 283 -20.54 -24.30 -29.47
N TYR A 284 -21.46 -23.37 -29.16
CA TYR A 284 -22.84 -23.48 -29.62
C TYR A 284 -22.96 -23.48 -31.15
N SER A 285 -22.21 -22.63 -31.86
CA SER A 285 -22.20 -22.62 -33.32
C SER A 285 -21.71 -23.95 -33.91
N SER A 286 -20.66 -24.54 -33.33
CA SER A 286 -20.14 -25.83 -33.79
C SER A 286 -21.09 -27.00 -33.51
N GLU A 287 -21.82 -26.99 -32.39
CA GLU A 287 -22.85 -28.00 -32.08
C GLU A 287 -24.04 -27.90 -33.05
N VAL A 288 -24.46 -26.69 -33.41
CA VAL A 288 -25.53 -26.47 -34.39
C VAL A 288 -25.10 -26.93 -35.79
N GLU A 289 -23.88 -26.62 -36.23
CA GLU A 289 -23.36 -27.08 -37.53
C GLU A 289 -23.33 -28.62 -37.62
N LEU A 290 -22.89 -29.30 -36.56
CA LEU A 290 -22.85 -30.77 -36.48
C LEU A 290 -24.23 -31.43 -36.50
N GLN A 291 -25.31 -30.74 -36.11
CA GLN A 291 -26.67 -31.26 -36.15
C GLN A 291 -27.37 -31.04 -37.50
N THR A 292 -26.82 -30.18 -38.36
CA THR A 292 -27.39 -29.83 -39.67
C THR A 292 -26.81 -30.61 -40.86
N VAL A 293 -25.87 -31.52 -40.59
CA VAL A 293 -25.23 -32.44 -41.57
C VAL A 293 -25.70 -33.86 -41.31
#